data_AF-A0A1A9F1P3-F1
#
_entry.id   AF-A0A1A9F1P3-F1
#
_cell.length_a   1.000
_cell.length_b   1.000
_cell.length_c   1.000
_cell.angle_alpha   90.00
_cell.angle_beta   90.00
_cell.angle_gamma   90.00
#
_symmetry.space_group_name_H-M   'P 1'
#
loop_
_entity.id
_entity.type
_entity.pdbx_description
1 polymer ?
#
loop_
_entity_poly.entity_id
_entity_poly.type
_entity_poly.pdbx_seq_one_letter_code
_entity_poly.pdbx_strand_id
1 'polypeptide(L)'
;MSNDNITEWLMSLSMEELLDLDYKLKAKIKTMAQEKAAEQERLEQARLEQMRLDKEHQERQEQEAKERAKTTPGVRPLPTNLYASVDQLAASQGLDISGLMNEIARKAAQKPKPKPKTGSGHNSGNGRR
;
A
#
# COMPACT_ATOMS: atom_id res chain seq x y z
N MET A 1 0.21 -36.25 24.32
CA MET A 1 -0.67 -36.70 25.41
C MET A 1 -1.56 -37.77 24.81
N SER A 2 -1.45 -39.03 25.26
CA SER A 2 -2.16 -40.16 24.66
C SER A 2 -3.66 -40.09 25.01
N ASN A 3 -4.52 -40.32 24.01
CA ASN A 3 -5.99 -40.33 24.16
C ASN A 3 -6.48 -41.36 25.20
N ASP A 4 -5.66 -42.37 25.52
CA ASP A 4 -5.96 -43.43 26.49
C ASP A 4 -6.29 -42.88 27.88
N ASN A 5 -5.67 -41.77 28.29
CA ASN A 5 -5.86 -41.19 29.62
C ASN A 5 -7.26 -40.55 29.79
N ILE A 6 -7.81 -39.94 28.73
CA ILE A 6 -9.12 -39.27 28.82
C ILE A 6 -10.25 -40.30 28.84
N THR A 7 -10.16 -41.34 28.01
CA THR A 7 -11.19 -42.38 27.96
C THR A 7 -11.23 -43.18 29.26
N GLU A 8 -10.09 -43.57 29.82
CA GLU A 8 -10.04 -44.24 31.13
C GLU A 8 -10.56 -43.34 32.25
N TRP A 9 -10.21 -42.06 32.24
CA TRP A 9 -10.71 -41.09 33.21
C TRP A 9 -12.24 -40.92 33.12
N LEU A 10 -12.80 -40.81 31.91
CA LEU A 10 -14.27 -40.74 31.72
C LEU A 10 -14.97 -42.03 32.18
N MET A 11 -14.36 -43.20 31.95
CA MET A 11 -14.90 -44.48 32.42
C MET A 11 -14.78 -44.66 33.94
N SER A 12 -13.90 -43.90 34.61
CA SER A 12 -13.77 -43.91 36.07
C SER A 12 -14.84 -43.08 36.79
N LEU A 13 -15.57 -42.23 36.06
CA LEU A 13 -16.64 -41.40 36.61
C LEU A 13 -17.95 -42.18 36.75
N SER A 14 -18.73 -41.81 37.76
CA SER A 14 -20.11 -42.30 37.89
C SER A 14 -21.03 -41.70 36.82
N MET A 15 -22.19 -42.32 36.61
CA MET A 15 -23.19 -41.82 35.66
C MET A 15 -23.65 -40.40 35.99
N GLU A 16 -23.77 -40.08 37.28
CA GLU A 16 -24.20 -38.76 37.75
C GLU A 16 -23.13 -37.69 37.49
N GLU A 17 -21.85 -38.03 37.71
CA GLU A 17 -20.71 -37.17 37.37
C GLU A 17 -20.55 -37.00 35.86
N LEU A 18 -20.82 -38.03 35.06
CA LEU A 18 -20.81 -37.95 33.60
C LEU A 18 -21.89 -37.00 33.07
N LEU A 19 -23.10 -37.05 33.63
CA LEU A 19 -24.20 -36.16 33.25
C LEU A 19 -23.92 -34.71 33.65
N ASP A 20 -23.36 -34.48 34.84
CA ASP A 20 -22.95 -33.15 35.29
C ASP A 20 -21.80 -32.60 34.43
N LEU A 21 -20.82 -33.44 34.07
CA LEU A 21 -19.73 -33.09 33.17
C LEU A 21 -20.25 -32.71 31.77
N ASP A 22 -21.18 -33.50 31.20
CA ASP A 22 -21.82 -33.19 29.92
C ASP A 22 -22.57 -31.86 29.95
N TYR A 23 -23.34 -31.59 31.02
CA TYR A 23 -24.04 -30.33 31.20
C TYR A 23 -23.06 -29.14 31.26
N LYS A 24 -22.01 -29.26 32.07
CA LYS A 24 -20.97 -28.23 32.21
C LYS A 24 -20.23 -27.98 30.90
N LEU A 25 -19.88 -29.04 30.16
CA LEU A 25 -19.22 -28.93 28.86
C LEU A 25 -20.11 -28.22 27.84
N LYS A 26 -21.38 -28.60 27.73
CA LYS A 26 -22.34 -27.93 26.83
C LYS A 26 -22.52 -26.46 27.17
N ALA A 27 -22.64 -26.13 28.45
CA ALA A 27 -22.72 -24.75 28.91
C ALA A 27 -21.45 -23.96 28.53
N LYS A 28 -20.27 -24.52 28.78
CA LYS A 28 -18.99 -23.88 28.47
C LYS A 28 -18.78 -23.68 26.97
N ILE A 29 -19.13 -24.68 26.15
CA ILE A 29 -19.09 -24.58 24.69
C ILE A 29 -19.99 -23.45 24.20
N LYS A 30 -21.21 -23.34 24.75
CA LYS A 30 -22.15 -22.27 24.40
C LYS A 30 -21.58 -20.89 24.74
N THR A 31 -21.01 -20.72 25.93
CA THR A 31 -20.38 -19.45 26.34
C THR A 31 -19.21 -19.08 25.43
N MET A 32 -18.29 -20.03 25.17
CA MET A 32 -17.16 -19.78 24.29
C MET A 32 -17.59 -19.45 22.85
N ALA A 33 -18.65 -20.08 22.35
CA ALA A 33 -19.18 -19.76 21.02
C ALA A 33 -19.74 -18.32 20.96
N GLN A 34 -20.42 -17.86 22.02
CA GLN A 34 -20.91 -16.50 22.12
C GLN A 34 -19.78 -15.47 22.24
N GLU A 35 -18.77 -15.75 23.07
CA GLU A 35 -17.58 -14.91 23.23
C GLU A 35 -16.83 -14.77 21.91
N LYS A 36 -16.61 -15.90 21.21
CA LYS A 36 -15.93 -15.90 19.90
C LYS A 36 -16.72 -15.15 18.83
N ALA A 37 -18.05 -15.27 18.82
CA ALA A 37 -18.89 -14.51 17.90
C ALA A 37 -18.80 -13.00 18.17
N ALA A 38 -18.84 -12.58 19.44
CA ALA A 38 -18.69 -11.17 19.81
C ALA A 38 -17.28 -10.62 19.50
N GLU A 39 -16.24 -11.42 19.69
CA GLU A 39 -14.88 -11.05 19.31
C GLU A 39 -14.72 -10.91 17.79
N GLN A 40 -15.31 -11.83 17.03
CA GLN A 40 -15.28 -11.80 15.57
C GLN A 40 -16.02 -10.57 15.01
N GLU A 41 -17.17 -10.20 15.59
CA GLU A 41 -17.90 -8.99 15.22
C GLU A 41 -17.08 -7.72 15.49
N ARG A 42 -16.40 -7.64 16.64
CA ARG A 42 -15.52 -6.51 16.96
C ARG A 42 -14.34 -6.40 16.00
N LEU A 43 -13.72 -7.53 15.64
CA LEU A 43 -12.62 -7.56 14.68
C LEU A 43 -13.09 -7.12 13.28
N GLU A 44 -14.28 -7.54 12.86
CA GLU A 44 -14.86 -7.11 11.59
C GLU A 44 -15.18 -5.62 11.57
N GLN A 45 -15.75 -5.09 12.66
CA GLN A 45 -16.00 -3.64 12.80
C GLN A 45 -14.70 -2.83 12.76
N ALA A 46 -13.67 -3.24 13.50
CA ALA A 46 -12.36 -2.58 13.48
C ALA A 46 -11.73 -2.60 12.08
N ARG A 47 -11.88 -3.72 11.36
CA ARG A 47 -11.37 -3.83 9.98
C ARG A 47 -12.12 -2.92 9.01
N LEU A 48 -13.43 -2.78 9.16
CA LEU A 48 -14.24 -1.86 8.34
C LEU A 48 -13.88 -0.40 8.61
N GLU A 49 -13.62 -0.04 9.87
CA GLU A 49 -13.15 1.30 10.24
C GLU A 49 -11.78 1.60 9.65
N GLN A 50 -10.83 0.66 9.77
CA GLN A 50 -9.51 0.80 9.17
C GLN A 50 -9.58 0.97 7.65
N MET A 51 -10.40 0.17 6.97
CA MET A 51 -10.61 0.30 5.52
C MET A 51 -11.19 1.67 5.13
N ARG A 52 -12.08 2.24 5.96
CA ARG A 52 -12.63 3.59 5.74
C ARG A 52 -11.54 4.66 5.88
N LEU A 53 -10.71 4.56 6.91
CA LEU A 53 -9.59 5.49 7.13
C LEU A 53 -8.58 5.42 5.98
N ASP A 54 -8.23 4.21 5.53
CA ASP A 54 -7.30 4.02 4.40
C ASP A 54 -7.87 4.63 3.11
N LYS A 55 -9.17 4.42 2.85
CA LYS A 55 -9.85 5.02 1.69
C LYS A 55 -9.85 6.54 1.76
N GLU A 56 -10.17 7.12 2.92
CA GLU A 56 -10.16 8.57 3.10
C GLU A 56 -8.75 9.15 2.93
N HIS A 57 -7.72 8.45 3.41
CA HIS A 57 -6.34 8.86 3.23
C HIS A 57 -5.91 8.80 1.75
N GLN A 58 -6.37 7.79 1.01
CA GLN A 58 -6.12 7.67 -0.42
C GLN A 58 -6.83 8.79 -1.20
N GLU A 59 -8.09 9.10 -0.88
CA GLU A 59 -8.84 10.20 -1.50
C GLU A 59 -8.18 11.55 -1.24
N ARG A 60 -7.68 11.80 -0.03
CA ARG A 60 -6.90 13.03 0.28
C ARG A 60 -5.62 13.10 -0.53
N GLN A 61 -4.86 12.00 -0.66
CA GLN A 61 -3.66 11.99 -1.50
C GLN A 61 -3.98 12.25 -2.97
N GLU A 62 -5.06 11.68 -3.51
CA GLU A 62 -5.48 11.93 -4.88
C GLU A 62 -5.93 13.38 -5.09
N GLN A 63 -6.63 13.98 -4.12
CA GLN A 63 -7.00 15.39 -4.16
C GLN A 63 -5.77 16.29 -4.10
N GLU A 64 -4.84 16.04 -3.17
CA GLU A 64 -3.59 16.82 -3.08
C GLU A 64 -2.74 16.67 -4.35
N ALA A 65 -2.68 15.48 -4.94
CA ALA A 65 -2.02 15.26 -6.23
C ALA A 65 -2.69 16.04 -7.38
N LYS A 66 -4.03 16.08 -7.42
CA LYS A 66 -4.79 16.89 -8.38
C LYS A 66 -4.59 18.38 -8.17
N GLU A 67 -4.53 18.85 -6.92
CA GLU A 67 -4.30 20.26 -6.60
C GLU A 67 -2.87 20.70 -6.89
N ARG A 68 -1.85 19.86 -6.59
CA ARG A 68 -0.47 20.10 -7.04
C ARG A 68 -0.35 20.13 -8.56
N ALA A 69 -1.06 19.25 -9.26
CA ALA A 69 -1.10 19.25 -10.72
C ALA A 69 -1.79 20.49 -11.31
N LYS A 70 -2.76 21.10 -10.60
CA LYS A 70 -3.42 22.35 -10.99
C LYS A 70 -2.60 23.60 -10.68
N THR A 71 -1.85 23.61 -9.58
CA THR A 71 -1.09 24.78 -9.11
C THR A 71 0.31 24.89 -9.74
N THR A 72 0.80 23.82 -10.37
CA THR A 72 2.08 23.84 -11.09
C THR A 72 1.86 23.52 -12.57
N PRO A 73 1.78 24.52 -13.47
CA PRO A 73 1.71 24.25 -14.91
C PRO A 73 3.03 23.60 -15.34
N GLY A 74 3.02 22.28 -15.55
CA GLY A 74 4.11 21.54 -16.18
C GLY A 74 4.79 20.43 -15.39
N VAL A 75 4.45 20.20 -14.11
CA VAL A 75 5.02 19.07 -13.36
C VAL A 75 4.05 17.88 -13.42
N ARG A 76 4.32 16.94 -14.32
CA ARG A 76 3.60 15.67 -14.36
C ARG A 76 3.85 14.92 -13.04
N PRO A 77 2.82 14.42 -12.35
CA PRO A 77 3.03 13.54 -11.21
C PRO A 77 3.85 12.33 -11.68
N LEU A 78 4.92 12.02 -10.96
CA LEU A 78 5.71 10.82 -11.19
C LEU A 78 4.79 9.60 -11.04
N PRO A 79 4.83 8.63 -11.96
CA PRO A 79 4.16 7.35 -11.78
C PRO A 79 4.53 6.78 -10.40
N THR A 80 3.54 6.27 -9.66
CA THR A 80 3.73 5.71 -8.31
C THR A 80 4.84 4.66 -8.25
N ASN A 81 5.01 3.88 -9.32
CA ASN A 81 6.08 2.88 -9.48
C ASN A 81 7.50 3.48 -9.51
N LEU A 82 7.63 4.77 -9.85
CA LEU A 82 8.91 5.48 -9.90
C LEU A 82 9.20 6.26 -8.62
N TYR A 83 8.19 6.50 -7.78
CA TYR A 83 8.36 7.27 -6.55
C TYR A 83 9.30 6.57 -5.57
N ALA A 84 9.13 5.25 -5.38
CA ALA A 84 10.01 4.44 -4.54
C ALA A 84 11.46 4.42 -5.05
N SER A 85 11.66 4.30 -6.37
CA SER A 85 12.99 4.29 -6.97
C SER A 85 13.68 5.65 -6.87
N VAL A 86 12.92 6.75 -7.01
CA VAL A 86 13.43 8.12 -6.84
C VAL A 86 13.80 8.37 -5.38
N ASP A 87 12.99 7.91 -4.44
CA ASP A 87 13.23 8.06 -3.01
C ASP A 87 14.48 7.30 -2.55
N GLN A 88 14.65 6.04 -2.99
CA GLN A 88 15.86 5.26 -2.74
C GLN A 88 17.11 5.92 -3.35
N LEU A 89 16.99 6.45 -4.57
CA LEU A 89 18.10 7.13 -5.24
C LEU A 89 18.48 8.44 -4.52
N ALA A 90 17.51 9.17 -3.98
CA ALA A 90 17.75 10.39 -3.20
C ALA A 90 18.46 10.05 -1.88
N ALA A 91 17.95 9.04 -1.17
CA ALA A 91 18.54 8.53 0.08
C ALA A 91 19.99 8.06 -0.12
N SER A 92 20.28 7.34 -1.21
CA SER A 92 21.64 6.88 -1.53
C SER A 92 22.65 8.01 -1.80
N GLN A 93 22.16 9.19 -2.21
CA GLN A 93 22.97 10.38 -2.46
C GLN A 93 22.96 11.36 -1.28
N GLY A 94 22.27 11.01 -0.18
CA GLY A 94 22.10 11.91 0.98
C GLY A 94 21.31 13.18 0.65
N LEU A 95 20.47 13.14 -0.39
CA LEU A 95 19.65 14.25 -0.84
C LEU A 95 18.18 13.97 -0.54
N ASP A 96 17.40 15.03 -0.35
CA ASP A 96 15.95 14.94 -0.41
C ASP A 96 15.48 14.83 -1.88
N ILE A 97 14.22 14.44 -2.10
CA ILE A 97 13.65 14.28 -3.45
C ILE A 97 13.81 15.57 -4.27
N SER A 98 13.64 16.73 -3.64
CA SER A 98 13.81 18.04 -4.28
C SER A 98 15.26 18.30 -4.70
N GLY A 99 16.23 18.00 -3.83
CA GLY A 99 17.65 18.11 -4.10
C GLY A 99 18.10 17.20 -5.26
N LEU A 100 17.61 15.95 -5.28
CA LEU A 100 17.86 15.02 -6.37
C LEU A 100 17.31 15.56 -7.71
N MET A 101 16.09 16.09 -7.73
CA MET A 101 15.49 16.64 -8.96
C MET A 101 16.26 17.84 -9.49
N ASN A 102 16.70 18.74 -8.61
CA ASN A 102 17.54 19.89 -8.98
C ASN A 102 18.89 19.44 -9.54
N GLU A 103 19.50 18.41 -8.95
CA GLU A 103 20.77 17.86 -9.42
C GLU A 103 20.64 17.18 -10.79
N ILE A 104 19.54 16.45 -11.02
CA ILE A 104 19.21 15.87 -12.32
C ILE A 104 18.95 16.97 -13.36
N ALA A 105 18.18 18.01 -13.02
CA ALA A 105 17.90 19.13 -13.90
C ALA A 105 19.20 19.89 -14.27
N ARG A 106 20.08 20.10 -13.30
CA ARG A 106 21.40 20.71 -13.49
C ARG A 106 22.28 19.87 -14.43
N LYS A 107 22.35 18.56 -14.23
CA LYS A 107 23.08 17.63 -15.11
C LYS A 107 22.47 17.54 -16.51
N ALA A 108 21.14 17.59 -16.61
CA ALA A 108 20.43 17.59 -17.90
C ALA A 108 20.68 18.88 -18.69
N ALA A 109 20.73 20.03 -18.02
CA ALA A 109 21.05 21.32 -18.62
C ALA A 109 22.52 21.43 -19.08
N GLN A 110 23.42 20.63 -18.49
CA GLN A 110 24.83 20.51 -18.90
C GLN A 110 25.03 19.55 -20.09
N LYS A 111 24.00 18.82 -20.54
CA LYS A 111 24.11 18.06 -21.78
C LYS A 111 24.17 19.04 -22.96
N PRO A 112 25.17 18.92 -23.86
CA PRO A 112 25.33 19.86 -24.97
C PRO A 112 24.08 19.82 -25.87
N LYS A 113 23.47 20.99 -26.11
CA LYS A 113 22.41 21.15 -27.10
C LYS A 113 22.91 20.59 -28.45
N PRO A 114 22.17 19.71 -29.14
CA PRO A 114 22.52 19.34 -30.50
C PRO A 114 22.48 20.60 -31.37
N LYS A 115 23.59 20.92 -32.04
CA LYS A 115 23.68 22.07 -32.95
C LYS A 115 22.55 21.99 -33.99
N PRO A 116 21.85 23.09 -34.31
CA PRO A 116 20.96 23.11 -35.45
C PRO A 116 21.79 22.88 -36.72
N LYS A 117 21.42 21.86 -37.50
CA LYS A 117 21.96 21.63 -38.84
C LYS A 117 21.50 22.80 -39.71
N THR A 118 22.34 23.82 -39.87
CA THR A 118 22.18 24.83 -40.92
C THR A 118 22.33 24.12 -42.26
N GLY A 119 21.20 23.83 -42.90
CA GLY A 119 21.15 23.39 -44.29
C GLY A 119 21.64 24.51 -45.19
N SER A 120 22.94 24.55 -45.43
CA SER A 120 23.54 25.26 -46.56
C SER A 120 23.18 24.51 -47.84
N GLY A 121 22.16 25.00 -48.55
CA GLY A 121 21.83 24.60 -49.91
C GLY A 121 21.97 25.81 -50.82
N HIS A 122 23.14 25.97 -51.42
CA HIS A 122 23.44 26.93 -52.47
C HIS A 122 22.81 26.48 -53.81
N ASN A 123 22.41 27.49 -54.62
CA ASN A 123 22.40 27.50 -56.09
C ASN A 123 21.27 26.71 -56.81
N SER A 124 20.69 27.11 -57.95
CA SER A 124 20.97 28.18 -58.92
C SER A 124 19.76 28.35 -59.86
N GLY A 125 19.49 29.58 -60.34
CA GLY A 125 18.87 29.88 -61.66
C GLY A 125 17.38 29.53 -61.86
N ASN A 126 16.64 30.07 -62.82
CA ASN A 126 16.87 31.10 -63.83
C ASN A 126 15.50 31.40 -64.50
N GLY A 127 15.22 32.67 -64.81
CA GLY A 127 14.17 33.10 -65.75
C GLY A 127 12.71 32.94 -65.30
N ARG A 128 11.74 33.71 -65.75
CA ARG A 128 11.68 34.93 -66.57
C ARG A 128 10.18 35.29 -66.53
N ARG A 129 9.88 36.57 -66.29
CA ARG A 129 8.70 37.34 -66.71
C ARG A 129 7.36 36.61 -66.90
#